data_AF-A0A9P8BIY9-F1
#
_entry.id   AF-A0A9P8BIY9-F1
#
_cell.length_a   1.000
_cell.length_b   1.000
_cell.length_c   1.000
_cell.angle_alpha   90.00
_cell.angle_beta   90.00
_cell.angle_gamma   90.00
#
_symmetry.space_group_name_H-M   'P 1'
#
loop_
_entity.id
_entity.type
_entity.pdbx_description
1 polymer ?
#
loop_
_entity_poly.entity_id
_entity_poly.type
_entity_poly.pdbx_seq_one_letter_code
_entity_poly.pdbx_strand_id
1 'polypeptide(L)'
;MSGPPSGASSPKPPRISNLAAAGLPEPANRHAPTPLEQQRIQLAKLLKDPAKTAFVPKPSKEKTIRPPREMMKNVQGSSAGAGSGEFHVYKQNRRREYERIKLMDEKAVKEAEEQEFETRKREREEAAEAKTAKNRAKRQKKKGKGREKGEGDAGDKDISTSKGRDLPTSGMAKKRRLADGTAMTFRQPDAGSDDDDEDVGPKPQDAEVDPEVEVDASSTPVPVAEEQKIIIHDDD
;
A
#
# COMPACT_ATOMS: atom_id res chain seq x y z
N MET A 1 35.37 -35.89 -67.17
CA MET A 1 36.26 -35.21 -66.20
C MET A 1 35.52 -35.18 -64.87
N SER A 2 36.14 -35.74 -63.83
CA SER A 2 35.60 -35.86 -62.47
C SER A 2 35.30 -34.49 -61.86
N GLY A 3 34.14 -34.34 -61.21
CA GLY A 3 33.83 -33.15 -60.43
C GLY A 3 34.64 -33.04 -59.14
N PRO A 4 34.55 -31.90 -58.45
CA PRO A 4 34.49 -31.93 -56.99
C PRO A 4 33.21 -31.29 -56.43
N PRO A 5 32.83 -31.67 -55.19
CA PRO A 5 31.47 -31.56 -54.67
C PRO A 5 31.21 -30.28 -53.84
N SER A 6 29.90 -30.00 -53.70
CA SER A 6 29.21 -29.22 -52.66
C SER A 6 30.07 -28.53 -51.60
N GLY A 7 30.09 -27.20 -51.62
CA GLY A 7 30.66 -26.36 -50.59
C GLY A 7 30.11 -26.68 -49.20
N ALA A 8 31.02 -27.04 -48.30
CA ALA A 8 30.74 -27.34 -46.91
C ALA A 8 30.20 -26.10 -46.16
N SER A 9 29.02 -26.25 -45.56
CA SER A 9 28.53 -25.37 -44.50
C SER A 9 29.51 -25.42 -43.33
N SER A 10 30.24 -24.33 -43.11
CA SER A 10 31.17 -24.22 -41.98
C SER A 10 30.37 -24.05 -40.68
N PRO A 11 30.66 -24.81 -39.61
CA PRO A 11 29.99 -24.63 -38.33
C PRO A 11 30.41 -23.29 -37.71
N LYS A 12 29.42 -22.47 -37.33
CA LYS A 12 29.63 -21.20 -36.63
C LYS A 12 30.44 -21.46 -35.34
N PRO A 13 31.53 -20.71 -35.07
CA PRO A 13 32.34 -20.94 -33.88
C PRO A 13 31.50 -20.71 -32.61
N PRO A 14 31.73 -21.48 -31.53
CA PRO A 14 31.07 -21.22 -30.26
C PRO A 14 31.42 -19.81 -29.81
N ARG A 15 30.40 -19.00 -29.53
CA ARG A 15 30.56 -17.67 -28.96
C ARG A 15 31.09 -17.84 -27.53
N ILE A 16 32.41 -17.76 -27.37
CA ILE A 16 33.06 -17.73 -26.07
C ILE A 16 32.70 -16.36 -25.47
N SER A 17 31.75 -16.34 -24.53
CA SER A 17 31.45 -15.14 -23.77
C SER A 17 32.60 -14.87 -22.81
N ASN A 18 33.16 -13.66 -22.83
CA ASN A 18 34.21 -13.18 -21.92
C ASN A 18 33.83 -13.23 -20.41
N LEU A 19 32.68 -13.81 -20.05
CA LEU A 19 32.17 -13.95 -18.69
C LEU A 19 32.90 -15.06 -17.91
N ALA A 20 33.34 -16.13 -18.59
CA ALA A 20 34.09 -17.22 -17.97
C ALA A 20 35.48 -16.79 -17.48
N ALA A 21 36.10 -15.79 -18.12
CA ALA A 21 37.40 -15.25 -17.73
C ALA A 21 37.37 -14.44 -16.42
N ALA A 22 36.19 -14.08 -15.93
CA ALA A 22 36.01 -13.22 -14.75
C ALA A 22 35.52 -13.96 -13.49
N GLY A 23 35.41 -15.30 -13.53
CA GLY A 23 35.01 -16.12 -12.37
C GLY A 23 33.58 -15.88 -11.88
N LEU A 24 32.72 -15.27 -12.70
CA LEU A 24 31.32 -15.02 -12.33
C LEU A 24 30.51 -16.33 -12.40
N PRO A 25 29.58 -16.57 -11.46
CA PRO A 25 28.72 -17.75 -11.50
C PRO A 25 27.86 -17.72 -12.76
N GLU A 26 28.11 -18.63 -13.70
CA GLU A 26 27.30 -18.76 -14.91
C GLU A 26 25.95 -19.39 -14.56
N PRO A 27 24.84 -18.88 -15.15
CA PRO A 27 23.56 -19.50 -14.93
C PRO A 27 23.46 -20.85 -15.65
N ALA A 28 22.83 -21.85 -15.02
CA ALA A 28 22.52 -23.14 -15.63
C ALA A 28 21.66 -22.97 -16.89
N ASN A 29 20.76 -21.96 -16.92
CA ASN A 29 20.01 -21.56 -18.09
C ASN A 29 20.21 -20.07 -18.38
N ARG A 30 20.88 -19.74 -19.50
CA ARG A 30 21.19 -18.36 -19.92
C ARG A 30 19.95 -17.49 -20.20
N HIS A 31 18.82 -18.10 -20.55
CA HIS A 31 17.62 -17.40 -21.01
C HIS A 31 16.49 -17.33 -19.97
N ALA A 32 16.60 -18.08 -18.88
CA ALA A 32 15.60 -18.09 -17.80
C ALA A 32 16.29 -18.49 -16.49
N PRO A 33 17.16 -17.62 -15.94
CA PRO A 33 17.83 -17.92 -14.68
C PRO A 33 16.81 -17.99 -13.55
N THR A 34 17.01 -18.95 -12.65
CA THR A 34 16.17 -19.07 -11.45
C THR A 34 16.29 -17.82 -10.56
N PRO A 35 15.32 -17.51 -9.68
CA PRO A 35 15.41 -16.34 -8.81
C PRO A 35 16.70 -16.31 -7.95
N LEU A 36 17.12 -17.48 -7.46
CA LEU A 36 18.37 -17.62 -6.68
C LEU A 36 19.61 -17.32 -7.54
N GLU A 37 19.58 -17.72 -8.80
CA GLU A 37 20.66 -17.50 -9.75
C GLU A 37 20.77 -16.04 -10.17
N GLN A 38 19.63 -15.36 -10.36
CA GLN A 38 19.59 -13.90 -10.58
C GLN A 38 20.21 -13.15 -9.39
N GLN A 39 19.87 -13.55 -8.16
CA GLN A 39 20.46 -12.97 -6.95
C GLN A 39 21.96 -13.24 -6.88
N ARG A 40 22.43 -14.47 -7.17
CA ARG A 40 23.86 -14.80 -7.22
C ARG A 40 24.62 -13.94 -8.24
N ILE A 41 24.07 -13.73 -9.44
CA ILE A 41 24.67 -12.88 -10.47
C ILE A 41 24.75 -11.42 -10.01
N GLN A 42 23.68 -10.89 -9.40
CA GLN A 42 23.66 -9.54 -8.84
C GLN A 42 24.70 -9.40 -7.72
N LEU A 43 24.75 -10.35 -6.77
CA LEU A 43 25.73 -10.34 -5.69
C LEU A 43 27.17 -10.43 -6.21
N ALA A 44 27.46 -11.32 -7.15
CA ALA A 44 28.78 -11.42 -7.77
C ALA A 44 29.19 -10.11 -8.46
N LYS A 45 28.24 -9.41 -9.09
CA LYS A 45 28.47 -8.09 -9.70
C LYS A 45 28.74 -6.99 -8.65
N LEU A 46 28.03 -7.00 -7.53
CA LEU A 46 28.25 -6.05 -6.42
C LEU A 46 29.58 -6.31 -5.71
N LEU A 47 29.92 -7.58 -5.47
CA LEU A 47 31.13 -8.00 -4.76
C LEU A 47 32.41 -7.90 -5.59
N LYS A 48 32.31 -7.68 -6.90
CA LYS A 48 33.46 -7.42 -7.77
C LYS A 48 34.26 -6.20 -7.30
N ASP A 49 33.56 -5.14 -6.88
CA ASP A 49 34.16 -3.89 -6.41
C ASP A 49 33.53 -3.48 -5.06
N PRO A 50 33.96 -4.07 -3.93
CA PRO A 50 33.31 -3.88 -2.62
C PRO A 50 33.46 -2.46 -2.07
N ALA A 51 34.38 -1.66 -2.60
CA ALA A 51 34.56 -0.25 -2.23
C ALA A 51 33.49 0.68 -2.84
N LYS A 52 32.73 0.21 -3.84
CA LYS A 52 31.68 1.01 -4.48
C LYS A 52 30.40 0.94 -3.64
N THR A 53 29.89 2.10 -3.24
CA THR A 53 28.61 2.16 -2.51
C THR A 53 27.48 1.60 -3.38
N ALA A 54 26.65 0.75 -2.78
CA ALA A 54 25.49 0.18 -3.47
C ALA A 54 24.46 1.28 -3.75
N PHE A 55 24.03 1.40 -5.00
CA PHE A 55 22.97 2.31 -5.38
C PHE A 55 21.61 1.72 -5.02
N VAL A 56 20.98 2.26 -3.98
CA VAL A 56 19.57 1.99 -3.65
C VAL A 56 18.71 3.05 -4.34
N PRO A 57 17.77 2.68 -5.22
CA PRO A 57 16.90 3.65 -5.86
C PRO A 57 16.04 4.34 -4.80
N LYS A 58 15.91 5.67 -4.92
CA LYS A 58 14.97 6.44 -4.10
C LYS A 58 13.54 6.02 -4.47
N PRO A 59 12.56 6.14 -3.56
CA PRO A 59 11.16 5.87 -3.88
C PRO A 59 10.72 6.73 -5.07
N SER A 60 9.79 6.20 -5.87
CA SER A 60 9.21 6.93 -7.00
C SER A 60 8.56 8.21 -6.50
N LYS A 61 8.94 9.35 -7.08
CA LYS A 61 8.29 10.62 -6.79
C LYS A 61 6.90 10.64 -7.42
N GLU A 62 5.95 11.23 -6.72
CA GLU A 62 4.65 11.53 -7.30
C GLU A 62 4.79 12.40 -8.55
N LYS A 63 3.88 12.20 -9.50
CA LYS A 63 3.83 13.04 -10.70
C LYS A 63 3.45 14.45 -10.23
N THR A 64 4.27 15.44 -10.56
CA THR A 64 3.99 16.86 -10.30
C THR A 64 4.14 17.65 -11.59
N ILE A 65 3.29 18.66 -11.78
CA ILE A 65 3.40 19.58 -12.90
C ILE A 65 4.27 20.74 -12.47
N ARG A 66 5.12 21.20 -13.39
CA ARG A 66 5.98 22.36 -13.15
C ARG A 66 5.12 23.57 -12.81
N PRO A 67 5.45 24.34 -11.77
CA PRO A 67 4.69 25.53 -11.43
C PRO A 67 4.66 26.52 -12.62
N PRO A 68 3.57 27.29 -12.77
CA PRO A 68 3.48 28.33 -13.77
C PRO A 68 4.62 29.35 -13.56
N ARG A 69 5.05 30.00 -14.65
CA ARG A 69 6.07 31.05 -14.56
C ARG A 69 5.42 32.34 -14.06
N GLU A 70 6.04 32.98 -13.07
CA GLU A 70 5.52 34.21 -12.46
C GLU A 70 5.47 35.39 -13.43
N MET A 71 6.51 35.57 -14.26
CA MET A 71 6.57 36.64 -15.26
C MET A 71 6.78 36.07 -16.65
N MET A 72 5.86 36.41 -17.56
CA MET A 72 5.99 36.14 -18.99
C MET A 72 6.66 37.35 -19.65
N LYS A 73 7.86 37.13 -20.21
CA LYS A 73 8.68 38.20 -20.80
C LYS A 73 8.18 38.69 -22.16
N ASN A 74 7.34 37.91 -22.84
CA ASN A 74 6.95 38.12 -24.24
C ASN A 74 5.42 38.27 -24.36
N VAL A 75 4.79 39.06 -23.50
CA VAL A 75 3.36 39.34 -23.59
C VAL A 75 3.15 40.43 -24.64
N GLN A 76 2.56 40.06 -25.77
CA GLN A 76 2.14 41.01 -26.81
C GLN A 76 0.96 41.85 -26.29
N GLY A 77 0.83 43.11 -26.73
CA GLY A 77 -0.23 44.01 -26.26
C GLY A 77 -1.63 43.47 -26.49
N SER A 78 -2.59 43.83 -25.64
CA SER A 78 -3.95 43.26 -25.61
C SER A 78 -4.76 43.47 -26.89
N SER A 79 -4.46 44.52 -27.66
CA SER A 79 -5.10 44.84 -28.94
C SER A 79 -4.36 44.29 -30.16
N ALA A 80 -3.20 43.65 -29.96
CA ALA A 80 -2.40 43.15 -31.06
C ALA A 80 -2.99 41.83 -31.59
N GLY A 81 -3.03 41.66 -32.91
CA GLY A 81 -3.64 40.50 -33.56
C GLY A 81 -2.96 39.16 -33.24
N ALA A 82 -3.68 38.06 -33.49
CA ALA A 82 -3.17 36.71 -33.27
C ALA A 82 -1.94 36.43 -34.14
N GLY A 83 -0.79 36.21 -33.50
CA GLY A 83 0.44 35.81 -34.18
C GLY A 83 0.43 34.33 -34.59
N SER A 84 1.30 33.94 -35.53
CA SER A 84 1.42 32.55 -36.01
C SER A 84 1.83 31.55 -34.92
N GLY A 85 2.48 32.02 -33.84
CA GLY A 85 2.88 31.19 -32.70
C GLY A 85 1.80 30.98 -31.63
N GLU A 86 0.70 31.75 -31.67
CA GLU A 86 -0.29 31.77 -30.59
C GLU A 86 -1.04 30.44 -30.46
N PHE A 87 -1.29 29.76 -31.58
CA PHE A 87 -1.88 28.42 -31.58
C PHE A 87 -1.06 27.41 -30.77
N HIS A 88 0.27 27.46 -30.90
CA HIS A 88 1.14 26.56 -30.13
C HIS A 88 1.17 26.93 -28.65
N VAL A 89 1.12 28.23 -28.31
CA VAL A 89 1.02 28.68 -26.92
C VAL A 89 -0.26 28.13 -26.27
N TYR A 90 -1.41 28.30 -26.92
CA TYR A 90 -2.68 27.75 -26.46
C TYR A 90 -2.64 26.22 -26.32
N LYS A 91 -2.12 25.51 -27.33
CA LYS A 91 -2.02 24.03 -27.29
C LYS A 91 -1.20 23.54 -26.08
N GLN A 92 -0.05 24.17 -25.82
CA GLN A 92 0.80 23.79 -24.68
C GLN A 92 0.17 24.18 -23.35
N ASN A 93 -0.47 25.35 -23.26
CA ASN A 93 -1.15 25.78 -22.05
C ASN A 93 -2.32 24.85 -21.71
N ARG A 94 -3.20 24.58 -22.69
CA ARG A 94 -4.34 23.67 -22.52
C ARG A 94 -3.91 22.26 -22.12
N ARG A 95 -2.83 21.73 -22.72
CA ARG A 95 -2.28 20.44 -22.33
C ARG A 95 -1.81 20.44 -20.87
N ARG A 96 -1.05 21.46 -20.45
CA ARG A 96 -0.60 21.58 -19.05
C ARG A 96 -1.77 21.71 -18.09
N GLU A 97 -2.81 22.45 -18.48
CA GLU A 97 -3.99 22.66 -17.65
C GLU A 97 -4.80 21.38 -17.49
N TYR A 98 -4.99 20.60 -18.55
CA TYR A 98 -5.64 19.29 -18.46
C TYR A 98 -4.85 18.28 -17.64
N GLU A 99 -3.52 18.26 -17.80
CA GLU A 99 -2.65 17.46 -16.95
C GLU A 99 -2.81 17.88 -15.47
N ARG A 100 -2.97 19.18 -15.20
CA ARG A 100 -3.11 19.75 -13.84
C ARG A 100 -4.43 19.39 -13.18
N ILE A 101 -5.52 19.58 -13.89
CA ILE A 101 -6.86 19.20 -13.44
C ILE A 101 -6.88 17.69 -13.17
N LYS A 102 -6.44 16.88 -14.13
CA LYS A 102 -6.36 15.43 -13.97
C LYS A 102 -5.55 14.98 -12.75
N LEU A 103 -4.41 15.63 -12.50
CA LEU A 103 -3.58 15.31 -11.33
C LEU A 103 -4.28 15.68 -10.01
N MET A 104 -4.98 16.81 -9.96
CA MET A 104 -5.76 17.18 -8.78
C MET A 104 -6.92 16.22 -8.54
N ASP A 105 -7.64 15.83 -9.60
CA ASP A 105 -8.74 14.86 -9.50
C ASP A 105 -8.21 13.49 -9.03
N GLU A 106 -7.11 13.01 -9.61
CA GLU A 106 -6.45 11.76 -9.19
C GLU A 106 -5.97 11.80 -7.73
N LYS A 107 -5.58 12.97 -7.22
CA LYS A 107 -5.19 13.15 -5.81
C LYS A 107 -6.40 13.15 -4.89
N ALA A 108 -7.45 13.89 -5.24
CA ALA A 108 -8.68 13.93 -4.46
C ALA A 108 -9.30 12.53 -4.30
N VAL A 109 -9.32 11.73 -5.38
CA VAL A 109 -9.80 10.35 -5.33
C VAL A 109 -8.94 9.48 -4.40
N LYS A 110 -7.60 9.56 -4.52
CA LYS A 110 -6.69 8.80 -3.65
C LYS A 110 -6.82 9.19 -2.19
N GLU A 111 -6.90 10.49 -1.90
CA GLU A 111 -7.04 10.98 -0.53
C GLU A 111 -8.37 10.51 0.09
N ALA A 112 -9.46 10.49 -0.69
CA ALA A 112 -10.73 9.92 -0.24
C ALA A 112 -10.63 8.41 0.05
N GLU A 113 -10.06 7.63 -0.88
CA GLU A 113 -9.85 6.18 -0.73
C GLU A 113 -8.95 5.85 0.47
N GLU A 114 -7.89 6.63 0.69
CA GLU A 114 -6.98 6.48 1.82
C GLU A 114 -7.69 6.78 3.15
N GLN A 115 -8.48 7.85 3.23
CA GLN A 115 -9.27 8.19 4.41
C GLN A 115 -10.31 7.11 4.73
N GLU A 116 -11.04 6.61 3.73
CA GLU A 116 -11.99 5.50 3.89
C GLU A 116 -11.30 4.21 4.34
N PHE A 117 -10.11 3.94 3.82
CA PHE A 117 -9.33 2.78 4.22
C PHE A 117 -8.83 2.90 5.66
N GLU A 118 -8.31 4.06 6.04
CA GLU A 118 -7.81 4.33 7.40
C GLU A 118 -8.90 4.27 8.45
N THR A 119 -10.06 4.89 8.18
CA THR A 119 -11.25 4.82 9.05
C THR A 119 -11.71 3.37 9.22
N ARG A 120 -11.92 2.63 8.13
CA ARG A 120 -12.32 1.21 8.17
C ARG A 120 -11.29 0.32 8.88
N LYS A 121 -10.00 0.62 8.73
CA LYS A 121 -8.92 -0.10 9.42
C LYS A 121 -8.97 0.18 10.92
N ARG A 122 -9.11 1.44 11.30
CA ARG A 122 -9.21 1.87 12.70
C ARG A 122 -10.41 1.24 13.40
N GLU A 123 -11.59 1.25 12.79
CA GLU A 123 -12.79 0.61 13.34
C GLU A 123 -12.58 -0.89 13.58
N ARG A 124 -11.92 -1.59 12.64
CA ARG A 124 -11.62 -3.02 12.79
C ARG A 124 -10.62 -3.28 13.91
N GLU A 125 -9.60 -2.44 14.03
CA GLU A 125 -8.60 -2.51 15.10
C GLU A 125 -9.26 -2.24 16.46
N GLU A 126 -10.06 -1.18 16.60
CA GLU A 126 -10.80 -0.85 17.82
C GLU A 126 -11.78 -1.97 18.23
N ALA A 127 -12.49 -2.58 17.28
CA ALA A 127 -13.37 -3.71 17.56
C ALA A 127 -12.60 -4.95 18.03
N ALA A 128 -11.42 -5.22 17.45
CA ALA A 128 -10.55 -6.31 17.90
C ALA A 128 -9.95 -6.02 19.28
N GLU A 129 -9.54 -4.79 19.54
CA GLU A 129 -9.02 -4.34 20.84
C GLU A 129 -10.09 -4.40 21.92
N ALA A 130 -11.33 -3.97 21.66
CA ALA A 130 -12.43 -4.08 22.61
C ALA A 130 -12.71 -5.54 22.99
N LYS A 131 -12.74 -6.45 22.01
CA LYS A 131 -12.92 -7.90 22.24
C LYS A 131 -11.76 -8.49 23.05
N THR A 132 -10.52 -8.16 22.70
CA THR A 132 -9.33 -8.67 23.39
C THR A 132 -9.18 -8.08 24.80
N ALA A 133 -9.50 -6.80 25.01
CA ALA A 133 -9.51 -6.12 26.31
C ALA A 133 -10.55 -6.72 27.25
N LYS A 134 -11.79 -6.95 26.77
CA LYS A 134 -12.85 -7.63 27.54
C LYS A 134 -12.39 -9.03 27.98
N ASN A 135 -11.77 -9.79 27.09
CA ASN A 135 -11.26 -11.13 27.40
C ASN A 135 -10.06 -11.10 28.35
N ARG A 136 -9.16 -10.13 28.19
CA ARG A 136 -8.01 -9.90 29.08
C ARG A 136 -8.49 -9.53 30.49
N ALA A 137 -9.46 -8.62 30.60
CA ALA A 137 -10.05 -8.23 31.89
C ALA A 137 -10.71 -9.43 32.61
N LYS A 138 -11.45 -10.27 31.87
CA LYS A 138 -12.03 -11.52 32.42
C LYS A 138 -10.94 -12.45 32.96
N ARG A 139 -9.83 -12.64 32.23
CA ARG A 139 -8.70 -13.49 32.66
C ARG A 139 -7.99 -12.91 33.88
N GLN A 140 -7.76 -11.60 33.94
CA GLN A 140 -7.12 -10.96 35.10
C GLN A 140 -7.98 -11.04 36.35
N LYS A 141 -9.31 -10.85 36.24
CA LYS A 141 -10.23 -11.06 37.37
C LYS A 141 -10.18 -12.50 37.90
N LYS A 142 -10.13 -13.51 37.01
CA LYS A 142 -9.98 -14.92 37.42
C LYS A 142 -8.62 -15.18 38.07
N LYS A 143 -7.53 -14.61 37.55
CA LYS A 143 -6.18 -14.73 38.12
C LYS A 143 -6.07 -14.09 39.50
N GLY A 144 -6.68 -12.91 39.70
CA GLY A 144 -6.76 -12.24 41.00
C GLY A 144 -7.47 -13.12 42.04
N LYS A 145 -8.68 -13.59 41.73
CA LYS A 145 -9.43 -14.51 42.62
C LYS A 145 -8.71 -15.83 42.91
N GLY A 146 -7.97 -16.37 41.93
CA GLY A 146 -7.15 -17.57 42.12
C GLY A 146 -5.92 -17.34 43.00
N ARG A 147 -5.35 -16.13 42.98
CA ARG A 147 -4.26 -15.73 43.89
C ARG A 147 -4.77 -15.51 45.31
N GLU A 148 -5.87 -14.79 45.49
CA GLU A 148 -6.49 -14.58 46.81
C GLU A 148 -6.92 -15.92 47.47
N LYS A 149 -7.38 -16.90 46.68
CA LYS A 149 -7.69 -18.25 47.19
C LYS A 149 -6.45 -19.13 47.42
N GLY A 150 -5.30 -18.80 46.82
CA GLY A 150 -4.04 -19.51 47.02
C GLY A 150 -3.15 -18.90 48.11
N GLU A 151 -3.34 -17.62 48.44
CA GLU A 151 -2.63 -16.92 49.53
C GLU A 151 -3.16 -17.30 50.94
N GLY A 152 -4.28 -18.02 51.01
CA GLY A 152 -4.77 -18.64 52.26
C GLY A 152 -4.16 -20.01 52.59
N ASP A 153 -3.32 -20.59 51.71
CA ASP A 153 -2.68 -21.91 51.88
C ASP A 153 -1.21 -21.89 51.45
N ALA A 154 -0.48 -20.83 51.82
CA ALA A 154 0.98 -20.78 51.70
C ALA A 154 1.58 -19.90 52.79
N GLY A 155 1.41 -20.33 54.04
CA GLY A 155 2.38 -20.04 55.07
C GLY A 155 3.63 -20.90 54.83
N ASP A 156 4.77 -20.23 54.77
CA ASP A 156 6.14 -20.75 54.90
C ASP A 156 6.73 -21.58 53.73
N LYS A 157 7.55 -20.91 52.91
CA LYS A 157 8.90 -21.39 52.55
C LYS A 157 9.73 -20.27 51.91
N ASP A 158 10.63 -19.76 52.74
CA ASP A 158 11.92 -19.15 52.47
C ASP A 158 12.11 -18.23 51.25
N ILE A 159 12.22 -16.95 51.59
CA ILE A 159 13.04 -15.97 50.90
C ILE A 159 14.52 -16.35 51.13
N SER A 160 15.23 -16.72 50.06
CA SER A 160 16.68 -16.49 49.99
C SER A 160 17.05 -15.96 48.60
N THR A 161 17.73 -14.82 48.65
CA THR A 161 17.99 -13.89 47.55
C THR A 161 19.29 -14.24 46.82
N SER A 162 19.28 -14.12 45.48
CA SER A 162 20.42 -13.95 44.56
C SER A 162 21.34 -15.19 44.36
N LYS A 163 21.92 -15.53 43.19
CA LYS A 163 22.52 -14.74 42.10
C LYS A 163 23.05 -15.70 40.99
N GLY A 164 23.15 -15.28 39.71
CA GLY A 164 23.89 -15.97 38.61
C GLY A 164 23.04 -16.91 37.73
N ARG A 165 22.87 -16.70 36.40
CA ARG A 165 23.81 -16.98 35.28
C ARG A 165 24.37 -18.42 35.39
N ASP A 166 24.15 -19.39 34.49
CA ASP A 166 24.19 -19.41 33.03
C ASP A 166 23.41 -20.62 32.42
N LEU A 167 23.45 -20.69 31.08
CA LEU A 167 22.76 -21.49 30.06
C LEU A 167 23.01 -23.05 30.06
N PRO A 168 22.46 -23.84 29.09
CA PRO A 168 21.59 -25.02 29.32
C PRO A 168 22.30 -26.39 29.21
N THR A 169 21.69 -27.43 29.80
CA THR A 169 22.03 -28.82 29.45
C THR A 169 20.78 -29.67 29.19
N SER A 170 20.78 -30.29 28.01
CA SER A 170 20.25 -31.62 27.69
C SER A 170 18.80 -31.97 28.07
N GLY A 171 17.94 -31.92 27.05
CA GLY A 171 17.12 -33.06 26.64
C GLY A 171 16.00 -33.52 27.57
N MET A 172 14.75 -33.13 27.26
CA MET A 172 13.62 -34.07 27.35
C MET A 172 12.47 -33.55 26.48
N ALA A 173 12.22 -34.26 25.39
CA ALA A 173 11.01 -34.11 24.59
C ALA A 173 9.76 -34.31 25.46
N LYS A 174 8.98 -33.26 25.69
CA LYS A 174 7.59 -33.38 26.16
C LYS A 174 6.65 -33.10 25.00
N LYS A 175 6.34 -34.17 24.26
CA LYS A 175 5.17 -34.29 23.40
C LYS A 175 3.94 -33.89 24.23
N ARG A 176 3.40 -32.70 23.99
CA ARG A 176 2.06 -32.34 24.45
C ARG A 176 1.08 -32.99 23.46
N ARG A 177 0.46 -34.08 23.91
CA ARG A 177 -0.68 -34.69 23.24
C ARG A 177 -1.80 -33.65 23.18
N LEU A 178 -2.23 -33.33 21.96
CA LEU A 178 -3.44 -32.56 21.69
C LEU A 178 -4.61 -33.49 22.04
N ALA A 179 -5.14 -33.36 23.25
CA ALA A 179 -6.40 -33.97 23.61
C ALA A 179 -7.52 -33.13 22.99
N ASP A 180 -8.53 -33.85 22.50
CA ASP A 180 -9.81 -33.38 21.97
C ASP A 180 -9.80 -32.98 20.49
N GLY A 181 -9.74 -34.02 19.65
CA GLY A 181 -9.98 -33.96 18.22
C GLY A 181 -11.45 -33.71 17.88
N THR A 182 -11.93 -32.50 18.12
CA THR A 182 -13.07 -31.98 17.37
C THR A 182 -12.56 -31.56 15.99
N ALA A 183 -12.89 -32.38 15.00
CA ALA A 183 -12.54 -32.16 13.62
C ALA A 183 -12.98 -30.77 13.17
N MET A 184 -12.02 -29.93 12.77
CA MET A 184 -12.30 -28.75 11.95
C MET A 184 -12.79 -29.25 10.59
N THR A 185 -14.10 -29.44 10.46
CA THR A 185 -14.74 -29.70 9.18
C THR A 185 -14.70 -28.41 8.37
N PHE A 186 -13.98 -28.45 7.26
CA PHE A 186 -14.02 -27.41 6.24
C PHE A 186 -15.39 -27.46 5.57
N ARG A 187 -16.30 -26.54 5.93
CA ARG A 187 -17.64 -26.46 5.32
C ARG A 187 -17.52 -26.14 3.83
N GLN A 188 -17.99 -27.06 2.99
CA GLN A 188 -18.31 -26.78 1.59
C GLN A 188 -19.53 -25.84 1.52
N PRO A 189 -19.60 -24.95 0.52
CA PRO A 189 -20.52 -23.81 0.52
C PRO A 189 -22.01 -24.13 0.25
N ASP A 190 -22.42 -25.39 0.17
CA ASP A 190 -23.76 -25.77 -0.29
C ASP A 190 -24.56 -26.72 0.63
N ALA A 191 -24.15 -26.94 1.87
CA ALA A 191 -24.95 -27.71 2.85
C ALA A 191 -25.63 -26.78 3.87
N GLY A 192 -26.91 -26.50 3.65
CA GLY A 192 -27.79 -25.79 4.58
C GLY A 192 -27.95 -26.55 5.90
N SER A 193 -27.59 -25.87 7.00
CA SER A 193 -27.88 -26.26 8.37
C SER A 193 -28.64 -25.12 8.99
N ASP A 194 -29.93 -25.38 9.15
CA ASP A 194 -30.93 -24.64 9.91
C ASP A 194 -30.49 -24.62 11.38
N ASP A 195 -30.14 -23.44 11.89
CA ASP A 195 -29.94 -23.17 13.32
C ASP A 195 -30.32 -21.70 13.52
N ASP A 196 -31.52 -21.51 14.08
CA ASP A 196 -32.15 -20.25 14.43
C ASP A 196 -31.33 -19.47 15.46
N ASP A 197 -30.81 -18.33 15.05
CA ASP A 197 -30.63 -17.17 15.92
C ASP A 197 -30.89 -15.92 15.06
N GLU A 198 -32.10 -15.39 15.19
CA GLU A 198 -32.50 -14.14 14.56
C GLU A 198 -31.68 -12.96 15.12
N ASP A 199 -30.85 -12.36 14.29
CA ASP A 199 -30.50 -10.95 14.38
C ASP A 199 -30.46 -10.38 12.96
N VAL A 200 -31.60 -9.83 12.56
CA VAL A 200 -31.86 -9.26 11.23
C VAL A 200 -31.05 -7.97 11.07
N GLY A 201 -29.86 -8.08 10.50
CA GLY A 201 -29.14 -6.95 9.92
C GLY A 201 -29.81 -6.49 8.62
N PRO A 202 -30.01 -5.17 8.39
CA PRO A 202 -30.80 -4.70 7.26
C PRO A 202 -30.03 -4.91 5.95
N LYS A 203 -30.67 -5.57 4.98
CA LYS A 203 -30.19 -5.61 3.60
C LYS A 203 -30.60 -4.32 2.85
N PRO A 204 -29.77 -3.84 1.90
CA PRO A 204 -29.99 -2.59 1.19
C PRO A 204 -31.12 -2.78 0.17
N GLN A 205 -31.96 -1.75 0.05
CA GLN A 205 -33.05 -1.68 -0.92
C GLN A 205 -32.67 -0.59 -1.91
N ASP A 206 -32.45 -0.96 -3.17
CA ASP A 206 -32.39 -0.03 -4.28
C ASP A 206 -33.79 0.57 -4.49
N ALA A 207 -33.92 1.89 -4.37
CA ALA A 207 -35.03 2.65 -4.90
C ALA A 207 -34.60 4.10 -5.12
N GLU A 208 -34.46 4.49 -6.38
CA GLU A 208 -34.55 5.89 -6.80
C GLU A 208 -35.93 6.44 -6.42
N VAL A 209 -35.98 7.76 -6.15
CA VAL A 209 -37.05 8.76 -6.40
C VAL A 209 -37.02 9.83 -5.29
N ASP A 210 -36.44 10.99 -5.62
CA ASP A 210 -36.78 12.31 -5.06
C ASP A 210 -38.28 12.58 -5.29
N PRO A 211 -39.04 13.30 -4.41
CA PRO A 211 -38.66 14.67 -4.04
C PRO A 211 -39.16 15.22 -2.67
N GLU A 212 -38.64 16.43 -2.37
CA GLU A 212 -39.13 17.47 -1.45
C GLU A 212 -38.81 17.33 0.06
N VAL A 213 -37.80 18.09 0.50
CA VAL A 213 -37.47 18.30 1.91
C VAL A 213 -37.95 19.69 2.34
N GLU A 214 -38.87 19.70 3.30
CA GLU A 214 -39.26 20.87 4.08
C GLU A 214 -38.07 21.43 4.87
N VAL A 215 -37.92 22.75 4.83
CA VAL A 215 -36.83 23.51 5.43
C VAL A 215 -37.05 23.73 6.92
N ASP A 216 -36.20 23.13 7.76
CA ASP A 216 -36.15 23.41 9.19
C ASP A 216 -35.19 24.59 9.49
N ALA A 217 -35.71 25.59 10.17
CA ALA A 217 -35.10 26.90 10.33
C ALA A 217 -34.26 26.99 11.60
N SER A 218 -32.93 26.98 11.49
CA SER A 218 -32.05 27.67 12.46
C SER A 218 -30.62 27.81 11.94
N SER A 219 -30.34 28.88 11.19
CA SER A 219 -28.99 29.43 11.13
C SER A 219 -29.03 30.96 11.06
N THR A 220 -28.30 31.59 11.96
CA THR A 220 -28.17 33.05 12.07
C THR A 220 -27.41 33.63 10.87
N PRO A 221 -27.86 34.73 10.24
CA PRO A 221 -27.20 35.27 9.05
C PRO A 221 -25.95 36.09 9.41
N VAL A 222 -24.85 35.80 8.72
CA VAL A 222 -23.64 36.64 8.65
C VAL A 222 -23.90 37.72 7.58
N PRO A 223 -23.59 39.01 7.81
CA PRO A 223 -23.90 40.06 6.85
C PRO A 223 -23.04 39.93 5.59
N VAL A 224 -23.69 39.72 4.45
CA VAL A 224 -23.10 39.76 3.11
C VAL A 224 -22.88 41.24 2.75
N ALA A 225 -21.64 41.59 2.41
CA ALA A 225 -21.31 42.93 1.93
C ALA A 225 -21.95 43.18 0.56
N GLU A 226 -22.61 44.33 0.42
CA GLU A 226 -23.28 44.76 -0.81
C GLU A 226 -22.28 44.94 -1.97
N GLU A 227 -22.49 44.23 -3.07
CA GLU A 227 -21.74 44.41 -4.30
C GLU A 227 -22.15 45.73 -4.98
N GLN A 228 -21.18 46.61 -5.23
CA GLN A 228 -21.39 47.89 -5.89
C GLN A 228 -21.81 47.68 -7.36
N LYS A 229 -23.11 47.85 -7.64
CA LYS A 229 -23.68 47.79 -8.99
C LYS A 229 -23.32 49.06 -9.76
N ILE A 230 -22.38 48.95 -10.70
CA ILE A 230 -22.03 50.03 -11.62
C ILE A 230 -23.12 50.11 -12.71
N ILE A 231 -23.82 51.24 -12.78
CA ILE A 231 -24.77 51.57 -13.84
C ILE A 231 -24.02 52.42 -14.87
N ILE A 232 -23.97 51.96 -16.12
CA ILE A 232 -23.42 52.70 -17.25
C ILE A 232 -24.58 53.51 -17.85
N HIS A 233 -24.43 54.84 -17.88
CA HIS A 233 -25.29 55.72 -18.64
C HIS A 233 -24.62 56.01 -19.98
N ASP A 234 -25.28 55.61 -21.08
CA ASP A 234 -24.91 56.01 -22.42
C ASP A 234 -25.57 57.37 -22.70
N ASP A 235 -24.75 58.43 -22.79
CA ASP A 235 -25.16 59.74 -23.29
C ASP A 235 -24.85 59.83 -24.80
N ASP A 236 -25.92 60.06 -25.59
CA ASP A 236 -26.05 60.41 -27.02
C ASP A 236 -25.57 59.45 -28.13
#